data_AF-C3Z8C6-F1
#
_entry.id   AF-C3Z8C6-F1
#
_cell.length_a   1.000
_cell.length_b   1.000
_cell.length_c   1.000
_cell.angle_alpha   90.00
_cell.angle_beta   90.00
_cell.angle_gamma   90.00
#
_symmetry.space_group_name_H-M   'P 1'
#
loop_
_entity.id
_entity.type
_entity.pdbx_description
1 polymer ?
#
loop_
_entity_poly.entity_id
_entity_poly.type
_entity_poly.pdbx_seq_one_letter_code
_entity_poly.pdbx_strand_id
1 'polypeptide(L)'
;NECQSLPDCHFCTNTQGSFTCSCRRGHHLVNGNDCRDIDECELEEATLCQHICVNYVGNFTCGCNEGFKVAEDGHSCIDLDECALPNNCSQLCENTNGSYTCGCFAGFKFDQDGQCQHVDECSDWLHDCEGNEVCVNEPGGYSCVCAPGTNRHQGFCIPGTSHDFI
;
A
#
# COMPACT_ATOMS: atom_id res chain seq x y z
N ASN A 1 -35.94 25.34 40.46
CA ASN A 1 -34.97 25.62 39.38
C ASN A 1 -34.37 24.28 39.00
N GLU A 2 -35.06 23.63 38.10
CA GLU A 2 -34.93 22.26 37.68
C GLU A 2 -33.64 22.08 36.89
N CYS A 3 -33.17 23.13 36.20
CA CYS A 3 -31.88 23.16 35.54
C CYS A 3 -30.67 23.06 36.49
N GLN A 4 -30.84 23.25 37.80
CA GLN A 4 -29.76 23.03 38.79
C GLN A 4 -29.63 21.57 39.22
N SER A 5 -30.57 20.71 38.83
CA SER A 5 -30.63 19.28 39.17
C SER A 5 -30.50 18.34 37.98
N LEU A 6 -30.22 18.85 36.77
CA LEU A 6 -30.16 18.08 35.52
C LEU A 6 -28.78 18.21 34.85
N PRO A 7 -27.76 17.44 35.29
CA PRO A 7 -26.41 17.53 34.74
C PRO A 7 -26.29 17.00 33.30
N ASP A 8 -27.12 16.02 32.92
CA ASP A 8 -27.09 15.37 31.60
C ASP A 8 -27.92 16.13 30.54
N CYS A 9 -28.56 17.24 30.93
CA CYS A 9 -29.20 18.14 30.00
C CYS A 9 -28.20 19.18 29.48
N HIS A 10 -27.88 19.12 28.19
CA HIS A 10 -26.90 20.04 27.60
C HIS A 10 -27.34 21.50 27.59
N PHE A 11 -28.59 21.76 27.20
CA PHE A 11 -29.18 23.10 27.19
C PHE A 11 -30.54 23.07 27.88
N CYS A 12 -30.58 23.57 29.11
CA CYS A 12 -31.78 23.61 29.94
C CYS A 12 -32.33 25.04 30.04
N THR A 13 -33.64 25.21 29.86
CA THR A 13 -34.35 26.47 30.17
C THR A 13 -35.53 26.21 31.09
N ASN A 14 -35.62 26.95 32.20
CA ASN A 14 -36.78 26.84 33.10
C ASN A 14 -37.98 27.57 32.49
N THR A 15 -39.16 26.97 32.62
CA THR A 15 -40.44 27.56 32.24
C THR A 15 -41.34 27.70 33.47
N GLN A 16 -42.47 28.38 33.35
CA GLN A 16 -43.38 28.53 34.49
C GLN A 16 -43.98 27.16 34.87
N GLY A 17 -43.53 26.61 36.00
CA GLY A 17 -43.98 25.31 36.51
C GLY A 17 -43.34 24.08 35.85
N SER A 18 -42.31 24.26 35.01
CA SER A 18 -41.59 23.16 34.34
C SER A 18 -40.21 23.60 33.83
N PHE A 19 -39.60 22.79 32.96
CA PHE A 19 -38.37 23.08 32.23
C PHE A 19 -38.45 22.52 30.81
N THR A 20 -37.56 22.98 29.94
CA THR A 20 -37.31 22.35 28.64
C THR A 20 -35.83 22.02 28.51
N CYS A 21 -35.54 20.85 27.95
CA CYS A 21 -34.18 20.38 27.69
C CYS A 21 -33.98 20.21 26.18
N SER A 22 -32.80 20.58 25.69
CA SER A 22 -32.38 20.31 24.32
C SER A 22 -30.93 19.86 24.28
N CYS A 23 -30.61 19.03 23.28
CA CYS A 23 -29.31 18.38 23.16
C CYS A 23 -28.42 19.06 22.13
N ARG A 24 -27.09 18.96 22.30
CA ARG A 24 -26.13 19.30 21.25
C ARG A 24 -26.32 18.38 20.03
N ARG A 25 -25.78 18.78 18.89
CA ARG A 25 -25.68 17.89 17.71
C ARG A 25 -24.95 16.60 18.09
N GLY A 26 -25.34 15.48 17.46
CA GLY A 26 -24.81 14.14 17.77
C GLY A 26 -25.44 13.51 19.03
N HIS A 27 -26.48 14.12 19.59
CA HIS A 27 -27.16 13.60 20.78
C HIS A 27 -28.68 13.65 20.61
N HIS A 28 -29.38 12.71 21.24
CA HIS A 28 -30.84 12.64 21.25
C HIS A 28 -31.36 12.75 22.68
N LEU A 29 -32.57 13.31 22.82
CA LEU A 29 -33.21 13.50 24.12
C LEU A 29 -33.94 12.23 24.54
N VAL A 30 -33.52 11.67 25.66
CA VAL A 30 -34.11 10.50 26.31
C VAL A 30 -34.85 10.96 27.57
N ASN A 31 -36.05 10.41 27.80
CA ASN A 31 -36.90 10.72 28.96
C ASN A 31 -37.21 12.22 29.20
N GLY A 32 -37.02 13.08 28.18
CA GLY A 32 -37.31 14.51 28.25
C GLY A 32 -36.26 15.37 28.98
N ASN A 33 -35.18 14.78 29.50
CA ASN A 33 -34.17 15.50 30.29
C ASN A 33 -32.73 14.95 30.23
N ASP A 34 -32.50 13.84 29.54
CA ASP A 34 -31.21 13.15 29.47
C ASP A 34 -30.73 13.16 28.02
N CYS A 35 -29.61 13.84 27.73
CA CYS A 35 -29.04 13.87 26.38
C CYS A 35 -28.03 12.75 26.22
N ARG A 36 -28.40 11.74 25.43
CA ARG A 36 -27.51 10.62 25.11
C ARG A 36 -26.92 10.76 23.74
N ASP A 37 -25.70 10.29 23.63
CA ASP A 37 -24.99 10.16 22.36
C ASP A 37 -25.84 9.38 21.34
N ILE A 38 -25.79 9.79 20.09
CA ILE A 38 -26.35 9.03 18.98
C ILE A 38 -25.20 8.19 18.45
N ASP A 39 -25.30 6.86 18.55
CA ASP A 39 -24.33 6.01 17.89
C ASP A 39 -24.60 6.01 16.38
N GLU A 40 -23.89 6.87 15.65
CA GLU A 40 -24.09 6.98 14.21
C GLU A 40 -23.68 5.70 13.45
N CYS A 41 -22.89 4.80 14.07
CA CYS A 41 -22.49 3.53 13.48
C CYS A 41 -23.55 2.43 13.62
N GLU A 42 -24.51 2.57 14.55
CA GLU A 42 -25.61 1.61 14.74
C GLU A 42 -26.93 2.05 14.06
N LEU A 43 -26.94 3.22 13.39
CA LEU A 43 -28.12 3.67 12.63
C LEU A 43 -28.33 2.78 11.39
N GLU A 44 -29.59 2.37 11.16
CA GLU A 44 -29.96 1.42 10.07
C GLU A 44 -29.60 1.91 8.65
N GLU A 45 -29.34 3.21 8.47
CA GLU A 45 -28.78 3.81 7.25
C GLU A 45 -27.24 3.69 7.21
N ALA A 46 -26.72 2.47 7.41
CA ALA A 46 -25.29 2.13 7.48
C ALA A 46 -24.53 2.26 6.14
N THR A 47 -24.81 3.32 5.37
CA THR A 47 -24.01 3.80 4.24
C THR A 47 -23.12 5.00 4.62
N LEU A 48 -23.07 5.36 5.92
CA LEU A 48 -22.23 6.45 6.41
C LEU A 48 -20.74 6.21 6.14
N CYS A 49 -20.16 5.07 6.52
CA CYS A 49 -18.75 4.76 6.25
C CYS A 49 -18.62 3.58 5.29
N GLN A 50 -17.69 3.65 4.34
CA GLN A 50 -17.48 2.56 3.39
C GLN A 50 -16.88 1.30 4.02
N HIS A 51 -15.94 1.43 4.97
CA HIS A 51 -15.27 0.30 5.60
C HIS A 51 -15.48 0.25 7.12
N ILE A 52 -14.89 1.21 7.85
CA ILE A 52 -14.86 1.19 9.32
C ILE A 52 -15.58 2.43 9.83
N CYS A 53 -16.47 2.27 10.80
CA CYS A 53 -17.10 3.35 11.54
C CYS A 53 -16.66 3.28 13.00
N VAL A 54 -16.24 4.43 13.57
CA VAL A 54 -15.91 4.55 14.99
C VAL A 54 -16.75 5.68 15.57
N ASN A 55 -17.61 5.31 16.52
CA ASN A 55 -18.45 6.25 17.26
C ASN A 55 -17.66 6.91 18.40
N TYR A 56 -17.85 8.21 18.59
CA TYR A 56 -17.33 9.00 19.70
C TYR A 56 -18.44 9.86 20.30
N VAL A 57 -18.27 10.34 21.52
CA VAL A 57 -19.30 11.19 22.13
C VAL A 57 -19.48 12.49 21.33
N GLY A 58 -20.63 12.63 20.70
CA GLY A 58 -21.07 13.77 19.91
C GLY A 58 -20.66 13.76 18.43
N ASN A 59 -19.94 12.74 17.95
CA ASN A 59 -19.64 12.53 16.54
C ASN A 59 -19.20 11.10 16.22
N PHE A 60 -18.98 10.83 14.94
CA PHE A 60 -18.29 9.62 14.49
C PHE A 60 -17.16 9.98 13.53
N THR A 61 -16.28 9.02 13.27
CA THR A 61 -15.30 9.09 12.19
C THR A 61 -15.29 7.82 11.38
N CYS A 62 -15.09 7.96 10.07
CA CYS A 62 -14.83 6.82 9.21
C CYS A 62 -13.34 6.51 9.11
N GLY A 63 -13.03 5.22 9.03
CA GLY A 63 -11.71 4.69 8.75
C GLY A 63 -11.74 3.73 7.57
N CYS A 64 -10.56 3.43 7.04
CA CYS A 64 -10.38 2.50 5.94
C CYS A 64 -9.53 1.32 6.36
N ASN A 65 -9.79 0.16 5.77
CA ASN A 65 -8.93 -1.02 5.88
C ASN A 65 -7.53 -0.71 5.33
N GLU A 66 -6.55 -1.56 5.68
CA GLU A 66 -5.19 -1.49 5.13
C GLU A 66 -5.19 -1.46 3.59
N GLY A 67 -4.29 -0.68 3.00
CA GLY A 67 -4.24 -0.43 1.55
C GLY A 67 -5.20 0.66 1.04
N PHE A 68 -5.95 1.33 1.93
CA PHE A 68 -6.88 2.39 1.55
C PHE A 68 -6.73 3.62 2.43
N LYS A 69 -7.16 4.78 1.91
CA LYS A 69 -7.25 6.04 2.66
C LYS A 69 -8.65 6.64 2.53
N VAL A 70 -9.04 7.40 3.55
CA VAL A 70 -10.31 8.13 3.56
C VAL A 70 -10.28 9.21 2.47
N ALA A 71 -11.33 9.27 1.65
CA ALA A 71 -11.50 10.25 0.58
C ALA A 71 -11.84 11.64 1.16
N GLU A 72 -11.86 12.66 0.29
CA GLU A 72 -12.19 14.04 0.71
C GLU A 72 -13.59 14.20 1.28
N ASP A 73 -14.52 13.30 0.92
CA ASP A 73 -15.87 13.28 1.49
C ASP A 73 -15.91 12.82 2.96
N GLY A 74 -14.81 12.27 3.49
CA GLY A 74 -14.71 11.78 4.86
C GLY A 74 -15.37 10.43 5.13
N HIS A 75 -15.90 9.76 4.11
CA HIS A 75 -16.76 8.58 4.25
C HIS A 75 -16.34 7.41 3.35
N SER A 76 -15.91 7.71 2.12
CA SER A 76 -15.43 6.73 1.16
C SER A 76 -13.97 6.38 1.37
N CYS A 77 -13.61 5.18 0.91
CA CYS A 77 -12.25 4.66 0.93
C CYS A 77 -11.74 4.50 -0.49
N ILE A 78 -10.66 5.22 -0.78
CA ILE A 78 -9.95 5.13 -2.05
C ILE A 78 -8.65 4.38 -1.84
N ASP A 79 -8.27 3.65 -2.88
CA ASP A 79 -7.04 2.90 -2.94
C ASP A 79 -5.83 3.81 -2.65
N LEU A 80 -4.93 3.33 -1.80
CA LEU A 80 -3.68 4.01 -1.51
C LEU A 80 -2.63 3.53 -2.51
N ASP A 81 -2.27 4.36 -3.48
CA ASP A 81 -1.20 3.99 -4.42
C ASP A 81 0.16 3.89 -3.70
N GLU A 82 0.55 2.68 -3.33
CA GLU A 82 1.81 2.43 -2.64
C GLU A 82 3.03 2.61 -3.57
N CYS A 83 2.84 2.56 -4.89
CA CYS A 83 3.90 2.82 -5.87
C CYS A 83 4.23 4.31 -6.00
N ALA A 84 3.29 5.19 -5.63
CA ALA A 84 3.54 6.63 -5.53
C ALA A 84 4.37 7.01 -4.29
N LEU A 85 4.54 6.09 -3.33
CA LEU A 85 5.34 6.29 -2.13
C LEU A 85 6.81 5.86 -2.38
N PRO A 86 7.79 6.62 -1.87
CA PRO A 86 9.20 6.27 -2.05
C PRO A 86 9.58 4.99 -1.29
N ASN A 87 10.43 4.17 -1.89
CA ASN A 87 11.08 2.99 -1.29
C ASN A 87 10.20 1.77 -0.98
N ASN A 88 9.00 1.65 -1.57
CA ASN A 88 8.17 0.45 -1.37
C ASN A 88 8.62 -0.75 -2.22
N CYS A 89 9.11 -0.53 -3.44
CA CYS A 89 9.72 -1.57 -4.28
C CYS A 89 11.15 -1.18 -4.69
N SER A 90 12.00 -2.18 -4.89
CA SER A 90 13.39 -1.98 -5.31
C SER A 90 13.54 -1.65 -6.80
N GLN A 91 12.67 -2.21 -7.66
CA GLN A 91 12.70 -2.00 -9.11
C GLN A 91 11.30 -1.73 -9.69
N LEU A 92 10.52 -2.77 -9.97
CA LEU A 92 9.19 -2.65 -10.54
C LEU A 92 8.14 -2.59 -9.45
N CYS A 93 7.14 -1.73 -9.62
CA CYS A 93 5.98 -1.62 -8.76
C CYS A 93 4.72 -1.56 -9.61
N GLU A 94 3.73 -2.40 -9.27
CA GLU A 94 2.39 -2.38 -9.85
C GLU A 94 1.37 -2.19 -8.72
N ASN A 95 0.64 -1.08 -8.78
CA ASN A 95 -0.41 -0.79 -7.81
C ASN A 95 -1.66 -1.63 -8.13
N THR A 96 -2.27 -2.20 -7.10
CA THR A 96 -3.48 -3.03 -7.20
C THR A 96 -4.52 -2.55 -6.19
N ASN A 97 -5.79 -2.92 -6.34
CA ASN A 97 -6.80 -2.42 -5.42
C ASN A 97 -6.64 -3.04 -4.02
N GLY A 98 -6.23 -2.22 -3.06
CA GLY A 98 -5.96 -2.53 -1.65
C GLY A 98 -4.55 -3.04 -1.38
N SER A 99 -3.64 -3.03 -2.35
CA SER A 99 -2.26 -3.50 -2.19
C SER A 99 -1.39 -3.17 -3.41
N TYR A 100 -0.15 -3.65 -3.42
CA TYR A 100 0.76 -3.50 -4.55
C TYR A 100 1.62 -4.75 -4.71
N THR A 101 2.14 -4.96 -5.92
CA THR A 101 3.08 -6.04 -6.21
C THR A 101 4.41 -5.45 -6.66
N CYS A 102 5.50 -5.97 -6.09
CA CYS A 102 6.85 -5.65 -6.56
C CYS A 102 7.34 -6.71 -7.53
N GLY A 103 8.18 -6.30 -8.46
CA GLY A 103 8.88 -7.20 -9.38
C GLY A 103 10.32 -6.77 -9.63
N CYS A 104 11.09 -7.69 -10.20
CA CYS A 104 12.45 -7.42 -10.66
C CYS A 104 12.50 -7.33 -12.18
N PHE A 105 13.43 -6.54 -12.71
CA PHE A 105 13.76 -6.55 -14.12
C PHE A 105 14.29 -7.93 -14.56
N ALA A 106 14.28 -8.20 -15.86
CA ALA A 106 14.90 -9.42 -16.40
C ALA A 106 16.37 -9.53 -15.98
N GLY A 107 16.81 -10.74 -15.61
CA GLY A 107 18.15 -10.99 -15.05
C GLY A 107 18.29 -10.68 -13.56
N PHE A 108 17.20 -10.38 -12.85
CA PHE A 108 17.22 -10.11 -11.41
C PHE A 108 16.23 -11.02 -10.66
N LYS A 109 16.57 -11.36 -9.42
CA LYS A 109 15.70 -12.14 -8.50
C LYS A 109 15.66 -11.48 -7.13
N PHE A 110 14.58 -11.71 -6.39
CA PHE A 110 14.51 -11.29 -4.99
C PHE A 110 15.55 -12.03 -4.15
N ASP A 111 16.23 -11.29 -3.28
CA ASP A 111 17.03 -11.86 -2.20
C ASP A 111 16.16 -12.17 -0.96
N GLN A 112 16.82 -12.49 0.16
CA GLN A 112 16.13 -12.81 1.43
C GLN A 112 15.40 -11.61 2.04
N ASP A 113 15.79 -10.39 1.68
CA ASP A 113 15.24 -9.14 2.17
C ASP A 113 14.21 -8.53 1.17
N GLY A 114 13.89 -9.24 0.09
CA GLY A 114 12.96 -8.78 -0.94
C GLY A 114 13.55 -7.69 -1.86
N GLN A 115 14.87 -7.54 -1.90
CA GLN A 115 15.55 -6.64 -2.84
C GLN A 115 15.91 -7.39 -4.12
N CYS A 116 15.81 -6.70 -5.26
CA CYS A 116 16.19 -7.29 -6.54
C CYS A 116 17.71 -7.30 -6.69
N GLN A 117 18.29 -8.49 -6.68
CA GLN A 117 19.70 -8.72 -6.94
C GLN A 117 19.91 -9.33 -8.31
N HIS A 118 21.02 -8.95 -8.93
CA HIS A 118 21.42 -9.51 -10.20
C HIS A 118 21.62 -11.02 -10.07
N VAL A 119 21.08 -11.79 -11.01
CA VAL A 119 21.34 -13.23 -11.09
C VAL A 119 22.72 -13.39 -11.70
N ASP A 120 23.61 -14.14 -11.07
CA ASP A 120 24.86 -14.51 -11.73
C ASP A 120 24.64 -15.83 -12.47
N GLU A 121 24.22 -15.76 -13.73
CA GLU A 121 23.92 -16.96 -14.50
C GLU A 121 25.17 -17.82 -14.73
N CYS A 122 26.37 -17.23 -14.72
CA CYS A 122 27.62 -17.96 -14.84
C CYS A 122 27.93 -18.77 -13.58
N SER A 123 27.75 -18.19 -12.39
CA SER A 123 27.97 -18.86 -11.11
C SER A 123 26.85 -19.85 -10.76
N ASP A 124 25.61 -19.52 -11.12
CA ASP A 124 24.43 -20.34 -10.87
C ASP A 124 24.24 -21.45 -11.92
N TRP A 125 25.14 -21.56 -12.92
CA TRP A 125 25.06 -22.50 -14.04
C TRP A 125 23.74 -22.41 -14.83
N LEU A 126 23.21 -21.19 -14.98
CA LEU A 126 21.99 -20.87 -15.73
C LEU A 126 22.30 -20.30 -17.12
N HIS A 127 23.43 -20.71 -17.71
CA HIS A 127 23.88 -20.27 -19.02
C HIS A 127 23.95 -21.42 -20.03
N ASP A 128 23.73 -21.09 -21.31
CA ASP A 128 23.76 -22.05 -22.42
C ASP A 128 25.05 -21.93 -23.27
N CYS A 129 26.14 -21.38 -22.71
CA CYS A 129 27.43 -21.32 -23.40
C CYS A 129 27.94 -22.74 -23.75
N GLU A 130 28.32 -22.95 -25.02
CA GLU A 130 28.74 -24.25 -25.53
C GLU A 130 30.19 -24.25 -26.04
N GLY A 131 30.81 -25.43 -26.07
CA GLY A 131 32.14 -25.61 -26.67
C GLY A 131 33.26 -24.86 -25.95
N ASN A 132 34.01 -24.03 -26.69
CA ASN A 132 35.15 -23.23 -26.18
C ASN A 132 34.75 -21.80 -25.78
N GLU A 133 33.49 -21.60 -25.41
CA GLU A 133 32.98 -20.32 -24.91
C GLU A 133 33.18 -20.22 -23.39
N VAL A 134 33.38 -18.99 -22.92
CA VAL A 134 33.49 -18.59 -21.52
C VAL A 134 32.27 -17.72 -21.20
N CYS A 135 31.56 -18.07 -20.14
CA CYS A 135 30.44 -17.27 -19.66
C CYS A 135 30.96 -15.98 -19.00
N VAL A 136 30.33 -14.85 -19.36
CA VAL A 136 30.55 -13.54 -18.74
C VAL A 136 29.20 -13.04 -18.22
N ASN A 137 29.16 -12.76 -16.92
CA ASN A 137 27.97 -12.26 -16.23
C ASN A 137 27.78 -10.76 -16.51
N GLU A 138 26.57 -10.32 -16.87
CA GLU A 138 26.26 -8.95 -17.29
C GLU A 138 24.95 -8.45 -16.66
N PRO A 139 24.82 -7.17 -16.23
CA PRO A 139 23.55 -6.67 -15.71
C PRO A 139 22.36 -6.88 -16.68
N GLY A 140 21.44 -7.77 -16.33
CA GLY A 140 20.30 -8.19 -17.15
C GLY A 140 20.45 -9.54 -17.84
N GLY A 141 21.54 -10.29 -17.62
CA GLY A 141 21.76 -11.63 -18.18
C GLY A 141 23.23 -12.07 -18.23
N TYR A 142 23.57 -12.83 -19.27
CA TYR A 142 24.95 -13.27 -19.50
C TYR A 142 25.30 -13.24 -20.99
N SER A 143 26.60 -13.20 -21.28
CA SER A 143 27.14 -13.34 -22.63
C SER A 143 28.15 -14.48 -22.70
N CYS A 144 28.16 -15.20 -23.83
CA CYS A 144 29.12 -16.27 -24.10
C CYS A 144 30.18 -15.73 -25.06
N VAL A 145 31.42 -15.60 -24.57
CA VAL A 145 32.54 -15.06 -25.35
C VAL A 145 33.58 -16.15 -25.60
N CYS A 146 34.27 -16.07 -26.73
CA CYS A 146 35.31 -17.05 -27.05
C CYS A 146 36.44 -17.00 -26.00
N ALA A 147 36.94 -18.18 -25.60
CA ALA A 147 38.04 -18.30 -24.64
C ALA A 147 39.28 -17.48 -25.07
N PRO A 148 40.11 -17.00 -24.12
CA PRO A 148 41.28 -16.19 -24.43
C PRO A 148 42.16 -16.82 -25.51
N GLY A 149 42.52 -16.03 -26.53
CA GLY A 149 43.30 -16.51 -27.68
C GLY A 149 42.48 -17.18 -28.79
N THR A 150 41.15 -17.13 -28.73
CA THR A 150 40.24 -17.56 -29.81
C THR A 150 39.33 -16.41 -30.25
N ASN A 151 38.94 -16.39 -31.52
CA ASN A 151 38.06 -15.38 -32.11
C ASN A 151 36.81 -16.05 -32.67
N ARG A 152 35.68 -15.33 -32.65
CA ARG A 152 34.41 -15.82 -33.21
C ARG A 152 34.43 -15.71 -34.74
N HIS A 153 34.37 -16.84 -35.42
CA HIS A 153 34.35 -16.93 -36.88
C HIS A 153 33.25 -17.87 -37.35
N GLN A 154 32.31 -17.36 -38.16
CA GLN A 154 31.15 -18.11 -38.67
C GLN A 154 30.36 -18.88 -37.59
N GLY A 155 30.27 -18.32 -36.38
CA GLY A 155 29.54 -18.94 -35.26
C GLY A 155 30.37 -19.90 -34.39
N PHE A 156 31.65 -20.13 -34.71
CA PHE A 156 32.55 -21.00 -33.94
C PHE A 156 33.74 -20.23 -33.38
N CYS A 157 34.24 -20.63 -32.22
CA CYS A 157 35.48 -20.09 -31.67
C CYS A 157 36.69 -20.82 -32.28
N ILE A 158 37.50 -20.09 -33.04
CA ILE A 158 38.74 -20.59 -33.66
C ILE A 158 39.97 -19.92 -33.04
N PRO A 159 41.13 -20.59 -32.94
CA PRO A 159 42.36 -19.95 -32.48
C PRO A 159 42.64 -18.66 -33.26
N GLY A 160 42.88 -17.57 -32.53
CA GLY A 160 43.29 -16.31 -33.12
C GLY A 160 44.66 -16.48 -33.76
N THR A 161 44.71 -16.56 -35.08
CA THR A 161 46.00 -16.48 -35.78
C THR A 161 46.56 -15.07 -35.56
N SER A 162 47.85 -14.96 -35.26
CA SER A 162 48.58 -13.72 -35.02
C SER A 162 48.70 -12.78 -36.24
N HIS A 163 47.68 -12.73 -37.10
CA HIS A 163 47.68 -12.06 -38.39
C HIS A 163 46.65 -10.93 -38.54
N ASP A 164 45.88 -10.61 -37.49
CA ASP A 164 44.91 -9.50 -37.49
C ASP A 164 45.43 -8.21 -36.80
N PHE A 165 46.73 -8.11 -36.56
CA PHE A 165 47.41 -6.84 -36.23
C PHE A 165 48.30 -6.41 -37.41
N ILE A 166 47.69 -5.91 -38.49
CA ILE A 166 48.32 -4.98 -39.45
C ILE A 166 47.30 -3.91 -39.82
#